data_AF-A0A661W7M3-F1
#
_entry.id   AF-A0A661W7M3-F1
#
_cell.length_a   1.000
_cell.length_b   1.000
_cell.length_c   1.000
_cell.angle_alpha   90.00
_cell.angle_beta   90.00
_cell.angle_gamma   90.00
#
_symmetry.space_group_name_H-M   'P 1'
#
loop_
_entity.id
_entity.type
_entity.pdbx_description
1 polymer ?
#
loop_
_entity_poly.entity_id
_entity_poly.type
_entity_poly.pdbx_seq_one_letter_code
_entity_poly.pdbx_strand_id
1 'polypeptide(L)'
;MNKRIALSILTGAILGIFYILGASVRIGWQGNQHLIFSLWYNRLIMGLLIGLAGNLVIIKRDWNWVLRGASLGLVVSAAYFFTSG
;
A
#
# COMPACT_ATOMS: atom_id res chain seq x y z
N MET A 1 12.24 6.26 15.04
CA MET A 1 10.97 5.79 14.42
C MET A 1 10.54 6.63 13.21
N ASN A 2 10.56 7.97 13.30
CA ASN A 2 10.02 8.87 12.26
C ASN A 2 10.65 8.71 10.87
N LYS A 3 11.97 8.53 10.76
CA LYS A 3 12.66 8.35 9.46
C LYS A 3 12.21 7.10 8.71
N ARG A 4 11.93 5.99 9.41
CA ARG A 4 11.50 4.72 8.80
C ARG A 4 10.08 4.81 8.23
N ILE A 5 9.17 5.45 8.98
CA ILE A 5 7.79 5.69 8.56
C ILE A 5 7.76 6.64 7.37
N ALA A 6 8.53 7.74 7.42
CA ALA A 6 8.64 8.66 6.31
C ALA A 6 9.17 7.96 5.06
N LEU A 7 10.21 7.11 5.20
CA LEU A 7 10.77 6.37 4.07
C LEU A 7 9.77 5.35 3.49
N SER A 8 9.02 4.63 4.32
CA SER A 8 8.04 3.64 3.84
C SER A 8 6.82 4.27 3.17
N ILE A 9 6.40 5.45 3.63
CA ILE A 9 5.36 6.24 2.96
C ILE A 9 5.90 6.77 1.63
N LEU A 10 7.12 7.32 1.62
CA LEU A 10 7.72 7.88 0.42
C LEU A 10 7.89 6.81 -0.66
N THR A 11 8.41 5.63 -0.31
CA THR A 11 8.54 4.52 -1.24
C THR A 11 7.18 4.02 -1.71
N GLY A 12 6.20 3.91 -0.82
CA GLY A 12 4.82 3.55 -1.18
C GLY A 12 4.17 4.56 -2.13
N ALA A 13 4.37 5.85 -1.92
CA ALA A 13 3.85 6.92 -2.76
C ALA A 13 4.50 6.92 -4.16
N ILE A 14 5.84 6.78 -4.22
CA ILE A 14 6.58 6.72 -5.49
C ILE A 14 6.17 5.48 -6.29
N LEU A 15 6.16 4.29 -5.67
CA LEU A 15 5.70 3.07 -6.31
C LEU A 15 4.23 3.16 -6.73
N GLY A 16 3.41 3.84 -5.93
CA GLY A 16 2.02 4.13 -6.25
C GLY A 16 1.85 4.94 -7.53
N ILE A 17 2.73 5.91 -7.81
CA ILE A 17 2.66 6.72 -9.04
C ILE A 17 2.83 5.81 -10.26
N PHE A 18 3.83 4.92 -10.25
CA PHE A 18 4.02 3.95 -11.33
C PHE A 18 2.80 3.02 -11.49
N TYR A 19 2.16 2.65 -10.37
CA TYR A 19 0.95 1.83 -10.40
C TYR A 19 -0.26 2.56 -11.03
N ILE A 20 -0.49 3.84 -10.69
CA ILE A 20 -1.51 4.66 -11.35
C ILE A 20 -1.26 4.74 -12.85
N LEU A 21 -0.02 5.00 -13.27
CA LEU A 21 0.30 5.13 -14.69
C LEU A 21 -0.08 3.84 -15.44
N GLY A 22 0.30 2.67 -14.92
CA GLY A 22 -0.13 1.39 -15.48
C GLY A 22 -1.64 1.16 -15.44
N ALA A 23 -2.30 1.51 -14.34
CA ALA A 23 -3.76 1.39 -14.21
C ALA A 23 -4.50 2.31 -15.20
N SER A 24 -4.00 3.53 -15.39
CA SER A 24 -4.60 4.53 -16.29
C SER A 24 -4.52 4.10 -17.76
N VAL A 25 -3.43 3.44 -18.16
CA VAL A 25 -3.30 2.83 -19.50
C VAL A 25 -4.29 1.69 -19.71
N ARG A 26 -4.58 0.90 -18.66
CA ARG A 26 -5.42 -0.30 -18.78
C ARG A 26 -6.92 -0.02 -18.65
N ILE A 27 -7.30 0.90 -17.75
CA ILE A 27 -8.70 1.20 -17.38
C ILE A 27 -9.22 2.42 -18.16
N GLY A 28 -8.31 3.26 -18.68
CA GLY A 28 -8.64 4.53 -19.31
C GLY A 28 -8.90 5.64 -18.28
N TRP A 29 -8.35 6.83 -18.52
CA TRP A 29 -8.43 7.96 -17.58
C TRP A 29 -9.82 8.60 -17.51
N GLN A 30 -10.49 8.73 -18.66
CA GLN A 30 -11.82 9.34 -18.78
C GLN A 30 -12.86 8.52 -18.00
N GLY A 31 -13.50 9.12 -16.99
CA GLY A 31 -14.53 8.48 -16.16
C GLY A 31 -14.02 7.68 -14.96
N ASN A 32 -12.73 7.30 -14.90
CA ASN A 32 -12.17 6.46 -13.84
C ASN A 32 -11.18 7.19 -12.93
N GLN A 33 -11.12 8.52 -12.98
CA GLN A 33 -10.16 9.33 -12.22
C GLN A 33 -10.23 9.05 -10.71
N HIS A 34 -11.44 8.93 -10.17
CA HIS A 34 -11.64 8.62 -8.75
C HIS A 34 -11.14 7.21 -8.40
N LEU A 35 -11.40 6.20 -9.24
CA LEU A 35 -10.95 4.83 -9.01
C LEU A 35 -9.43 4.74 -9.03
N ILE A 36 -8.80 5.35 -10.03
CA ILE A 36 -7.35 5.38 -10.22
C ILE A 36 -6.67 6.11 -9.04
N PHE A 37 -7.27 7.20 -8.55
CA PHE A 37 -6.77 7.89 -7.36
C PHE A 37 -6.92 7.05 -6.09
N SER A 38 -8.06 6.37 -5.91
CA SER A 38 -8.27 5.50 -4.74
C SER A 38 -7.30 4.31 -4.72
N LEU A 39 -6.94 3.76 -5.89
CA LEU A 39 -5.91 2.74 -6.05
C LEU A 39 -4.52 3.20 -5.58
N TRP A 40 -4.18 4.46 -5.83
CA TRP A 40 -2.95 5.08 -5.32
C TRP A 40 -2.99 5.32 -3.82
N TYR A 41 -4.10 5.88 -3.34
CA TYR A 41 -4.31 6.13 -1.93
C TYR A 41 -4.17 4.85 -1.12
N ASN A 42 -4.69 3.73 -1.63
CA ASN A 42 -4.55 2.41 -1.01
C ASN A 42 -3.08 1.98 -0.85
N ARG A 43 -2.21 2.25 -1.84
CA ARG A 43 -0.75 1.99 -1.76
C ARG A 43 -0.04 2.89 -0.75
N LEU A 44 -0.48 4.14 -0.62
CA LEU A 44 0.04 5.09 0.35
C LEU A 44 -0.31 4.65 1.79
N ILE A 45 -1.54 4.19 2.02
CA ILE A 45 -2.01 3.64 3.29
C ILE A 45 -1.24 2.36 3.67
N MET A 46 -0.98 1.46 2.71
CA MET A 46 -0.12 0.30 2.97
C MET A 46 1.28 0.70 3.44
N GLY A 47 1.92 1.68 2.76
CA GLY A 47 3.25 2.17 3.12
C GLY A 47 3.30 2.80 4.53
N LEU A 48 2.24 3.51 4.92
CA LEU A 48 2.06 4.05 6.27
C LEU A 48 1.94 2.93 7.31
N LEU A 49 1.04 1.96 7.09
CA LEU A 49 0.79 0.87 8.04
C LEU A 49 2.01 -0.04 8.19
N ILE A 50 2.71 -0.36 7.10
CA ILE A 50 3.96 -1.12 7.15
C ILE A 50 5.06 -0.31 7.86
N GLY A 51 5.12 1.01 7.68
CA GLY A 51 6.03 1.88 8.43
C GLY A 51 5.77 1.88 9.93
N LEU A 52 4.50 2.07 10.31
CA LEU A 52 4.05 2.17 11.70
C LEU A 52 4.21 0.87 12.45
N ALA A 53 3.90 -0.25 11.80
CA ALA A 53 3.99 -1.53 12.45
C ALA A 53 5.45 -1.93 12.75
N GLY A 54 6.48 -1.10 12.50
CA GLY A 54 7.92 -1.43 12.52
C GLY A 54 8.44 -2.29 13.69
N ASN A 55 7.74 -2.29 14.83
CA ASN A 55 8.04 -3.04 16.06
C ASN A 55 7.14 -4.27 16.29
N LEU A 56 6.17 -4.51 15.39
CA LEU A 56 5.21 -5.60 15.45
C LEU A 56 5.92 -6.91 15.08
N VAL A 57 5.99 -7.82 16.06
CA VAL A 57 6.52 -9.17 15.91
C VAL A 57 5.32 -10.11 15.79
N ILE A 58 5.08 -10.61 14.59
CA ILE A 58 4.02 -11.58 14.32
C ILE A 58 4.53 -12.99 14.62
N ILE A 59 5.77 -13.30 14.23
CA ILE A 59 6.44 -14.58 14.52
C ILE A 59 7.89 -14.29 14.94
N LYS A 60 8.40 -14.97 15.96
CA LYS A 60 9.82 -14.91 16.40
C LYS A 60 10.72 -15.73 15.45
N ARG A 61 10.84 -15.31 14.19
CA ARG A 61 11.62 -15.99 13.16
C ARG A 61 12.12 -14.97 12.14
N ASP A 62 13.22 -15.24 11.45
CA ASP A 62 13.91 -14.26 10.58
C ASP A 62 13.03 -13.70 9.45
N TRP A 63 11.94 -14.39 9.11
CA TRP A 63 10.98 -14.03 8.08
C TRP A 63 9.84 -13.11 8.55
N ASN A 64 9.87 -12.65 9.81
CA ASN A 64 8.82 -11.81 10.40
C ASN A 64 8.52 -10.55 9.57
N TRP A 65 9.53 -9.94 8.97
CA TRP A 65 9.37 -8.70 8.19
C TRP A 65 8.59 -8.92 6.88
N VAL A 66 8.78 -10.05 6.20
CA VAL A 66 8.03 -10.41 4.98
C VAL A 66 6.59 -10.73 5.32
N LEU A 67 6.38 -11.63 6.29
CA LEU A 67 5.05 -12.07 6.72
C LEU A 67 4.19 -10.90 7.17
N ARG A 68 4.79 -9.95 7.89
CA ARG A 68 4.11 -8.75 8.34
C ARG A 68 3.79 -7.78 7.21
N GLY A 69 4.71 -7.57 6.28
CA GLY A 69 4.44 -6.74 5.11
C GLY A 69 3.30 -7.33 4.27
N ALA A 70 3.33 -8.64 4.05
CA ALA A 70 2.31 -9.38 3.31
C ALA A 70 0.95 -9.36 4.01
N SER A 71 0.90 -9.59 5.33
CA SER A 71 -0.35 -9.61 6.09
C SER A 71 -1.01 -8.23 6.12
N LEU A 72 -0.23 -7.18 6.39
CA LEU A 72 -0.75 -5.80 6.41
C LEU A 72 -1.18 -5.35 5.01
N GLY A 73 -0.39 -5.68 3.98
CA GLY A 73 -0.75 -5.41 2.59
C GLY A 73 -2.03 -6.12 2.16
N LEU A 74 -2.20 -7.39 2.57
CA LEU A 74 -3.42 -8.16 2.31
C LEU A 74 -4.64 -7.54 2.97
N VAL A 75 -4.55 -7.17 4.25
CA VAL A 75 -5.68 -6.57 4.98
C VAL A 75 -6.13 -5.27 4.31
N VAL A 76 -5.18 -4.42 3.93
CA VAL A 76 -5.49 -3.13 3.28
C VAL A 76 -6.05 -3.31 1.87
N SER A 77 -5.55 -4.31 1.13
CA SER A 77 -6.07 -4.65 -0.20
C SER A 77 -7.48 -5.24 -0.11
N ALA A 78 -7.72 -6.13 0.86
CA ALA A 78 -9.02 -6.74 1.10
C ALA A 78 -10.04 -5.69 1.52
N ALA A 79 -9.68 -4.78 2.43
CA ALA A 79 -10.55 -3.68 2.83
C ALA A 79 -10.94 -2.80 1.63
N TYR A 80 -10.00 -2.51 0.72
CA TYR A 80 -10.30 -1.78 -0.49
C TYR A 80 -11.19 -2.55 -1.45
N PHE A 81 -10.92 -3.84 -1.66
CA PHE A 81 -11.76 -4.70 -2.49
C PHE A 81 -13.20 -4.76 -1.99
N PHE A 82 -13.42 -4.86 -0.68
CA PHE A 82 -14.78 -4.90 -0.09
C PHE A 82 -15.49 -3.54 -0.09
N THR A 83 -14.76 -2.42 -0.16
CA THR A 83 -15.36 -1.06 -0.17
C THR A 83 -15.52 -0.49 -1.57
N SER A 84 -14.69 -0.91 -2.53
CA SER A 84 -14.64 -0.37 -3.89
C SER A 84 -15.10 -1.36 -4.97
N GLY A 85 -15.39 -2.61 -4.60
CA GLY A 85 -16.04 -3.62 -5.45
C GLY A 85 -17.54 -3.69 -5.18
#